data_AF-R0GU10-F1
#
_entry.id   AF-R0GU10-F1
#
_cell.length_a   1.000
_cell.length_b   1.000
_cell.length_c   1.000
_cell.angle_alpha   90.00
_cell.angle_beta   90.00
_cell.angle_gamma   90.00
#
_symmetry.space_group_name_H-M   'P 1'
#
loop_
_entity.id
_entity.type
_entity.pdbx_description
1 polymer ?
#
loop_
_entity_poly.entity_id
_entity_poly.type
_entity_poly.pdbx_seq_one_letter_code
_entity_poly.pdbx_strand_id
1 'polypeptide(L)'
;MLFHLPIETAAKQMNICPTVLKKICRKGSLMRWPHRKIKSLQTKIMSLKKLHTAAKDDEVNVEIERLQRRIDKICSDALKNMK
;
A
#
# COMPACT_ATOMS: atom_id res chain seq x y z
N MET A 1 5.49 0.14 6.38
CA MET A 1 5.15 1.50 5.88
C MET A 1 3.64 1.71 5.85
N LEU A 2 3.17 2.91 6.20
CA LEU A 2 1.76 3.25 6.46
C LEU A 2 0.93 3.57 5.21
N PHE A 3 1.34 3.11 4.03
CA PHE A 3 0.68 3.46 2.76
C PHE A 3 -0.73 2.86 2.59
N HIS A 4 -1.12 1.94 3.48
CA HIS A 4 -2.50 1.46 3.59
C HIS A 4 -3.45 2.51 4.19
N LEU A 5 -2.92 3.60 4.75
CA LEU A 5 -3.69 4.69 5.35
C LEU A 5 -3.69 5.93 4.43
N PRO A 6 -4.71 6.80 4.54
CA PRO A 6 -4.68 8.10 3.88
C PRO A 6 -3.48 8.93 4.36
N ILE A 7 -3.02 9.83 3.50
CA ILE A 7 -1.82 10.64 3.74
C ILE A 7 -1.88 11.42 5.05
N GLU A 8 -3.06 11.85 5.48
CA GLU A 8 -3.24 12.57 6.74
C GLU A 8 -2.99 11.68 7.96
N THR A 9 -3.51 10.45 7.95
CA THR A 9 -3.28 9.48 9.02
C THR A 9 -1.83 9.00 9.01
N ALA A 10 -1.26 8.77 7.83
CA ALA A 10 0.15 8.43 7.69
C ALA A 10 1.06 9.57 8.21
N ALA A 11 0.72 10.82 7.92
CA ALA A 11 1.43 12.00 8.42
C ALA A 11 1.38 12.10 9.95
N LYS A 12 0.19 11.90 10.54
CA LYS A 12 0.01 11.87 12.00
C LYS A 12 0.83 10.77 12.66
N GLN A 13 0.81 9.56 12.11
CA GLN A 13 1.58 8.42 12.61
C GLN A 13 3.09 8.63 12.49
N MET A 14 3.53 9.32 11.44
CA MET A 14 4.94 9.69 11.24
C MET A 14 5.33 11.01 11.95
N ASN A 15 4.44 11.62 12.73
CA ASN A 15 4.64 12.91 13.40
C ASN A 15 5.17 14.03 12.49
N ILE A 16 4.72 14.05 11.23
CA ILE A 16 5.10 15.06 10.24
C ILE A 16 3.86 15.80 9.74
N CYS A 17 4.01 17.07 9.42
CA CYS A 17 2.93 17.82 8.79
C CYS A 17 2.59 17.20 7.42
N PRO A 18 1.30 17.02 7.07
CA PRO A 18 0.90 16.46 5.78
C PRO A 18 1.42 17.27 4.60
N THR A 19 1.63 18.58 4.77
CA THR A 19 2.26 19.47 3.79
C THR A 19 3.73 19.11 3.53
N VAL A 20 4.47 18.77 4.58
CA VAL A 20 5.86 18.33 4.51
C VAL A 20 5.91 16.94 3.86
N LEU A 21 5.04 16.02 4.29
CA LEU A 21 4.92 14.70 3.67
C LEU A 21 4.59 14.79 2.16
N LYS A 22 3.67 15.68 1.77
CA LYS A 22 3.37 15.97 0.35
C LYS A 22 4.58 16.52 -0.40
N LYS A 23 5.36 17.44 0.19
CA LYS A 23 6.59 17.98 -0.42
C LYS A 23 7.62 16.88 -0.64
N ILE A 24 7.84 16.02 0.36
CA ILE A 24 8.75 14.89 0.27
C ILE A 24 8.29 13.90 -0.81
N CYS A 25 7.00 13.56 -0.85
CA CYS A 25 6.42 12.70 -1.88
C CYS A 25 6.60 13.29 -3.29
N ARG A 26 6.36 14.60 -3.46
CA ARG A 26 6.56 15.29 -4.74
C ARG A 26 8.02 15.29 -5.18
N LYS A 27 8.95 15.48 -4.23
CA LYS A 27 10.40 15.45 -4.50
C LYS A 27 10.83 14.05 -4.98
N GLY A 28 10.23 13.01 -4.42
CA GLY A 28 10.48 11.64 -4.84
C GLY A 28 9.52 11.09 -5.88
N SER A 29 9.16 11.87 -6.90
CA SER A 29 8.34 11.42 -8.05
C SER A 29 6.97 10.81 -7.69
N LEU A 30 6.55 10.91 -6.43
CA LEU A 30 5.35 10.31 -5.88
C LEU A 30 4.24 11.36 -5.90
N MET A 31 3.85 11.75 -7.11
CA MET A 31 2.85 12.80 -7.36
C MET A 31 1.49 12.54 -6.69
N ARG A 32 1.12 11.26 -6.52
CA ARG A 32 -0.10 10.85 -5.83
C ARG A 32 0.19 9.77 -4.81
N TRP A 33 -0.31 9.96 -3.59
CA TRP A 33 -0.25 8.97 -2.52
C TRP A 33 -0.89 7.64 -2.98
N PRO A 34 -0.19 6.50 -2.92
CA PRO A 34 -0.62 5.25 -3.55
C PRO A 34 -1.78 4.56 -2.81
N HIS A 35 -2.35 5.18 -1.78
CA HIS A 35 -3.49 4.68 -1.01
C HIS A 35 -4.64 4.18 -1.90
N ARG A 36 -4.98 4.86 -3.00
CA ARG A 36 -6.07 4.39 -3.88
C ARG A 36 -5.74 3.06 -4.55
N LYS A 37 -4.51 2.89 -5.04
CA LYS A 37 -4.04 1.63 -5.66
C LYS A 37 -3.93 0.53 -4.61
N ILE A 38 -3.37 0.85 -3.44
CA ILE A 38 -3.20 -0.10 -2.33
C ILE A 38 -4.56 -0.55 -1.79
N LYS A 39 -5.51 0.37 -1.61
CA LYS A 39 -6.88 0.04 -1.16
C LYS A 39 -7.57 -0.93 -2.11
N SER A 40 -7.46 -0.70 -3.44
CA SER A 40 -8.01 -1.64 -4.44
C SER A 40 -7.38 -3.04 -4.31
N LEU A 41 -6.04 -3.12 -4.20
CA LEU A 41 -5.34 -4.40 -4.02
C LEU A 41 -5.69 -5.07 -2.68
N GLN A 42 -5.84 -4.30 -1.60
CA GLN A 42 -6.26 -4.81 -0.29
C GLN A 42 -7.69 -5.34 -0.30
N THR A 43 -8.63 -4.66 -0.97
CA THR A 43 -10.00 -5.18 -1.15
C THR A 43 -9.96 -6.52 -1.89
N LYS A 44 -9.13 -6.64 -2.93
CA LYS A 44 -8.97 -7.92 -3.66
C LYS A 44 -8.40 -9.01 -2.75
N ILE A 45 -7.36 -8.71 -1.97
CA ILE A 45 -6.80 -9.64 -0.98
C ILE A 45 -7.86 -10.04 0.06
N MET A 46 -8.65 -9.10 0.56
CA MET A 46 -9.70 -9.36 1.56
C MET A 46 -10.79 -10.27 1.00
N SER A 47 -11.21 -10.04 -0.24
CA SER A 47 -12.17 -10.89 -0.95
C SER A 47 -11.63 -12.31 -1.12
N LEU A 48 -10.36 -12.44 -1.54
CA LEU A 48 -9.70 -13.74 -1.69
C LEU A 48 -9.54 -14.46 -0.34
N LYS A 49 -9.14 -13.74 0.71
CA LYS A 49 -9.02 -14.30 2.08
C LYS A 49 -10.36 -14.79 2.62
N LYS A 50 -11.46 -14.06 2.35
CA LYS A 50 -12.81 -14.44 2.76
C LYS A 50 -13.29 -15.70 2.03
N LEU A 51 -12.88 -15.89 0.77
CA LEU A 51 -13.15 -17.12 0.02
C LEU A 51 -12.31 -18.30 0.56
N HIS A 52 -11.03 -18.04 0.87
CA HIS A 52 -10.09 -19.04 1.38
C HIS A 52 -10.45 -19.58 2.78
N THR A 53 -11.12 -18.79 3.62
CA THR A 53 -11.60 -19.30 4.93
C THR A 53 -12.59 -20.48 4.81
N ALA A 54 -13.19 -20.69 3.63
CA ALA A 54 -14.11 -21.81 3.38
C ALA A 54 -13.43 -23.03 2.72
N ALA A 55 -12.33 -22.83 2.00
CA ALA A 55 -11.58 -23.88 1.33
C ALA A 55 -10.08 -23.57 1.45
N LYS A 56 -9.31 -24.43 2.13
CA LYS A 56 -7.84 -24.34 2.23
C LYS A 56 -7.23 -24.60 0.86
N ASP A 57 -7.29 -23.59 0.01
CA ASP A 57 -6.89 -23.66 -1.38
C ASP A 57 -5.53 -22.96 -1.56
N ASP A 58 -4.47 -23.75 -1.79
CA ASP A 58 -3.11 -23.25 -1.94
C ASP A 58 -2.99 -22.23 -3.08
N GLU A 59 -3.82 -22.32 -4.13
CA GLU A 59 -3.81 -21.38 -5.25
C GLU A 59 -4.20 -19.96 -4.81
N VAL A 60 -5.17 -19.84 -3.90
CA VAL A 60 -5.60 -18.56 -3.35
C VAL A 60 -4.52 -17.93 -2.49
N ASN A 61 -3.75 -18.73 -1.74
CA ASN A 61 -2.62 -18.24 -0.96
C ASN A 61 -1.51 -17.68 -1.86
N VAL A 62 -1.20 -18.36 -2.96
CA VAL A 62 -0.21 -17.88 -3.94
C VAL A 62 -0.64 -16.54 -4.56
N GLU A 63 -1.92 -16.37 -4.92
CA GLU A 63 -2.42 -15.11 -5.47
C GLU A 63 -2.42 -13.99 -4.42
N ILE A 64 -2.76 -14.27 -3.16
CA ILE A 64 -2.66 -13.29 -2.06
C ILE A 64 -1.22 -12.80 -1.92
N GLU A 65 -0.24 -13.71 -1.92
CA GLU A 65 1.17 -13.35 -1.81
C GLU A 65 1.63 -12.51 -3.00
N ARG A 66 1.19 -12.85 -4.21
CA ARG A 66 1.47 -12.08 -5.43
C ARG A 66 0.94 -10.64 -5.32
N LEU A 67 -0.28 -10.47 -4.80
CA LEU A 67 -0.88 -9.15 -4.59
C LEU A 67 -0.13 -8.36 -3.50
N GLN A 68 0.32 -9.02 -2.43
CA GLN A 68 1.15 -8.40 -1.40
C GLN A 68 2.50 -7.93 -1.96
N ARG A 69 3.17 -8.75 -2.78
CA ARG A 69 4.41 -8.35 -3.48
C ARG A 69 4.19 -7.14 -4.40
N ARG A 70 3.03 -7.02 -5.06
CA ARG A 70 2.70 -5.81 -5.83
C ARG A 70 2.55 -4.57 -4.95
N ILE A 71 1.90 -4.69 -3.79
CA ILE A 71 1.80 -3.60 -2.82
C ILE A 71 3.20 -3.18 -2.36
N ASP A 72 4.05 -4.14 -1.99
CA ASP A 72 5.41 -3.87 -1.52
C ASP A 72 6.24 -3.19 -2.59
N LYS A 73 6.17 -3.65 -3.85
CA LYS A 73 6.84 -2.99 -4.98
C LYS A 73 6.39 -1.54 -5.15
N ILE A 74 5.08 -1.26 -5.09
CA ILE A 74 4.55 0.11 -5.16
C ILE A 74 5.09 0.97 -3.99
N CYS A 75 5.21 0.40 -2.79
CA CYS A 75 5.76 1.07 -1.61
C CYS A 75 7.27 1.28 -1.69
N SER A 76 8.00 0.33 -2.27
CA SER A 76 9.44 0.39 -2.48
C SER A 76 9.78 1.43 -3.53
N ASP A 77 9.10 1.42 -4.68
CA ASP A 77 9.26 2.43 -5.73
C ASP A 77 8.95 3.83 -5.19
N ALA A 78 7.90 3.93 -4.35
CA ALA A 78 7.54 5.16 -3.66
C ALA A 78 8.67 5.76 -2.81
N LEU A 79 9.47 4.96 -2.10
CA LEU A 79 10.62 5.50 -1.35
C LEU A 79 12.03 5.30 -1.89
N LYS A 80 12.22 4.52 -2.95
CA LYS A 80 13.45 4.59 -3.77
C LYS A 80 13.64 5.96 -4.40
N ASN A 81 12.54 6.60 -4.80
CA ASN A 81 12.58 7.95 -5.34
C ASN A 81 12.79 9.02 -4.25
N MET A 82 12.74 8.68 -2.95
CA MET A 82 12.87 9.64 -1.84
C MET A 82 14.34 9.97 -1.48
N LYS A 83 15.32 9.34 -2.16
CA LYS A 83 16.75 9.47 -1.90
C LYS A 83 17.39 10.59 -2.72
#